data_AF-A0A496WQP1-F1
#
_entry.id   AF-A0A496WQP1-F1
#
_cell.length_a   1.000
_cell.length_b   1.000
_cell.length_c   1.000
_cell.angle_alpha   90.00
_cell.angle_beta   90.00
_cell.angle_gamma   90.00
#
_symmetry.space_group_name_H-M   'P 1'
#
loop_
_entity.id
_entity.type
_entity.pdbx_description
1 polymer ?
#
loop_
_entity_poly.entity_id
_entity_poly.type
_entity_poly.pdbx_seq_one_letter_code
_entity_poly.pdbx_strand_id
1 'polypeptide(L)' 'DVAEYMKYYNLERLHTSNGDMSPVNYEKSLIKVSGLG' A
#
# COMPACT_ATOMS: atom_id res chain seq x y z
N ASP A 1 -12.01 -16.65 -1.38
CA ASP A 1 -10.75 -17.43 -1.47
C ASP A 1 -9.61 -16.64 -0.80
N VAL A 2 -8.52 -17.26 -0.32
CA VAL A 2 -7.44 -16.49 0.36
C VAL A 2 -6.72 -15.56 -0.62
N ALA A 3 -6.54 -15.97 -1.88
CA ALA A 3 -5.93 -15.12 -2.88
C ALA A 3 -6.82 -13.92 -3.22
N GLU A 4 -8.13 -14.12 -3.25
CA GLU A 4 -9.12 -13.04 -3.43
C GLU A 4 -9.07 -12.03 -2.28
N TYR A 5 -8.98 -12.48 -1.03
CA TYR A 5 -8.83 -11.59 0.12
C TYR A 5 -7.52 -10.79 0.05
N MET A 6 -6.41 -11.44 -0.27
CA MET A 6 -5.11 -10.77 -0.41
C MET A 6 -5.12 -9.73 -1.53
N LYS A 7 -5.78 -10.03 -2.65
CA LYS A 7 -5.96 -9.08 -3.75
C LYS A 7 -6.77 -7.87 -3.30
N TYR A 8 -7.93 -8.10 -2.69
CA TYR A 8 -8.79 -7.03 -2.19
C TYR A 8 -8.05 -6.14 -1.19
N TYR A 9 -7.38 -6.74 -0.20
CA TYR A 9 -6.68 -5.97 0.83
C TYR A 9 -5.53 -5.14 0.26
N ASN A 10 -4.67 -5.72 -0.56
CA ASN A 10 -3.46 -5.04 -1.03
C ASN A 10 -3.74 -4.02 -2.15
N LEU A 11 -4.72 -4.28 -3.02
CA LEU A 11 -4.96 -3.48 -4.22
C LEU A 11 -6.19 -2.57 -4.14
N GLU A 12 -7.27 -3.02 -3.50
CA GLU A 12 -8.59 -2.39 -3.62
C GLU A 12 -9.03 -1.66 -2.35
N ARG A 13 -8.63 -2.15 -1.17
CA ARG A 13 -9.02 -1.57 0.11
C ARG A 13 -8.31 -0.23 0.34
N LEU A 14 -9.08 0.83 0.52
CA LEU A 14 -8.57 2.15 0.89
C LEU A 14 -8.47 2.29 2.40
N HIS A 15 -7.42 2.98 2.87
CA HIS A 15 -7.18 3.25 4.28
C HIS A 15 -7.05 4.75 4.54
N THR A 16 -7.89 5.30 5.42
CA THR A 16 -7.85 6.72 5.80
C THR A 16 -6.51 7.13 6.41
N SER A 17 -5.85 6.23 7.15
CA SER A 17 -4.50 6.43 7.69
C SER A 17 -3.42 6.56 6.61
N ASN A 18 -3.68 6.01 5.43
CA ASN A 18 -2.78 6.04 4.28
C ASN A 18 -3.19 7.13 3.28
N GLY A 19 -4.05 8.07 3.67
CA GLY A 19 -4.56 9.12 2.79
C GLY A 19 -5.51 8.57 1.72
N ASP A 20 -6.38 7.64 2.11
CA ASP A 20 -7.34 6.96 1.24
C ASP A 20 -6.69 6.21 0.06
N MET A 21 -5.45 5.75 0.24
CA MET A 21 -4.75 4.88 -0.69
C MET A 21 -4.84 3.41 -0.27
N SER A 22 -4.70 2.52 -1.24
CA SER A 22 -4.46 1.10 -0.97
C SER A 22 -3.05 0.87 -0.41
N PRO A 23 -2.82 -0.22 0.34
CA PRO A 23 -1.51 -0.52 0.94
C PRO A 23 -0.36 -0.44 -0.07
N VAL A 24 -0.53 -1.03 -1.26
CA VAL A 24 0.52 -1.01 -2.30
C VAL A 24 0.82 0.40 -2.82
N ASN A 25 -0.20 1.26 -2.95
CA ASN A 25 -0.02 2.62 -3.45
C ASN A 25 0.65 3.50 -2.40
N TYR A 26 0.31 3.28 -1.12
CA TYR A 26 0.98 3.93 -0.01
C TYR A 26 2.48 3.58 0.02
N GLU A 27 2.84 2.29 -0.04
CA GLU A 27 4.25 1.86 -0.06
C GLU A 27 5.03 2.46 -1.23
N LYS A 28 4.43 2.53 -2.42
CA LYS A 28 5.04 3.14 -3.62
C LYS A 28 5.23 4.66 -3.50
N SER A 29 4.44 5.33 -2.66
CA SER A 29 4.54 6.77 -2.44
C SER A 29 5.73 7.16 -1.55
N LEU A 30 6.27 6.21 -0.79
CA LEU A 30 7.36 6.47 0.14
C LEU A 30 8.70 6.61 -0.58
N ILE A 31 9.38 7.74 -0.36
CA ILE A 31 10.75 7.94 -0.84
C ILE A 31 11.68 7.05 0.00
N LYS A 32 12.55 6.30 -0.67
CA LYS A 32 13.56 5.49 0.01
C LYS A 32 14.63 6.39 0.62
N VAL A 33 14.57 6.56 1.93
CA VAL A 33 15.51 7.42 2.69
C VAL A 33 16.82 6.72 3.09
N SER A 34 16.93 5.40 2.87
CA SER A 34 18.17 4.66 3.07
C SER A 34 18.98 4.62 1.77
N GLY A 35 20.15 5.27 1.76
CA GLY A 35 21.07 5.32 0.60
C GLY A 35 21.35 6.73 0.05
N LEU A 36 20.85 7.78 0.70
CA LEU A 36 21.30 9.16 0.47
C LEU A 36 22.62 9.37 1.21
N GLY A 37 23.73 8.96 0.60
CA GLY A 37 25.10 9.13 1.08
C GLY A 37 26.02 9.56 -0.04
#